data_AF-A0A0K2VIX5-F1
#
_entry.id   AF-A0A0K2VIX5-F1
#
_cell.length_a   1.000
_cell.length_b   1.000
_cell.length_c   1.000
_cell.angle_alpha   90.00
_cell.angle_beta   90.00
_cell.angle_gamma   90.00
#
_symmetry.space_group_name_H-M   'P 1'
#
loop_
_entity.id
_entity.type
_entity.pdbx_description
1 polymer ?
#
loop_
_entity_poly.entity_id
_entity_poly.type
_entity_poly.pdbx_seq_one_letter_code
_entity_poly.pdbx_strand_id
1 'polypeptide(L)'
;MDHKSGMYSFLILCSILPSSIGIVQSPPRMIKQPPTDELLFQVKSRQDENDKPFIIECEAEGEPAPMYRWEKNGEPYDWQVYDERISQQPGRGTFLITKPRDEEIGEIFDYRRV
;
A
#
# COMPACT_ATOMS: atom_id res chain seq x y z
N MET A 1 -47.76 42.92 40.40
CA MET A 1 -48.71 42.73 39.30
C MET A 1 -47.95 42.97 38.00
N ASP A 2 -47.74 42.06 37.06
CA ASP A 2 -47.93 40.62 36.95
C ASP A 2 -47.09 40.16 35.76
N HIS A 3 -46.58 38.94 35.89
CA HIS A 3 -46.17 37.98 34.86
C HIS A 3 -46.44 38.34 33.38
N LYS A 4 -45.36 38.52 32.60
CA LYS A 4 -45.21 37.98 31.23
C LYS A 4 -43.74 37.55 31.09
N SER A 5 -43.40 36.35 31.54
CA SER A 5 -43.24 35.18 30.66
C SER A 5 -42.35 35.56 29.46
N GLY A 6 -41.03 35.41 29.57
CA GLY A 6 -40.45 34.08 29.38
C GLY A 6 -40.47 33.69 27.89
N MET A 7 -40.08 34.61 27.02
CA MET A 7 -40.11 34.47 25.55
C MET A 7 -39.29 35.67 25.09
N TYR A 8 -38.01 35.63 24.73
CA TYR A 8 -37.39 34.82 23.70
C TYR A 8 -35.91 34.68 24.07
N SER A 9 -35.60 33.67 24.88
CA SER A 9 -34.28 33.04 24.84
C SER A 9 -34.19 32.28 23.52
N PHE A 10 -34.04 33.00 22.41
CA PHE A 10 -33.81 32.41 21.09
C PHE A 10 -32.33 32.63 20.74
N LEU A 11 -31.46 32.14 21.63
CA LEU A 11 -30.13 31.70 21.22
C LEU A 11 -30.37 30.53 20.27
N ILE A 12 -30.50 30.80 18.97
CA ILE A 12 -30.27 29.78 17.95
C ILE A 12 -28.77 29.49 18.00
N LEU A 13 -28.37 28.70 19.00
CA LEU A 13 -27.23 27.81 18.88
C LEU A 13 -27.63 26.84 17.78
N CYS A 14 -27.37 27.25 16.53
CA CYS A 14 -27.32 26.33 15.42
C CYS A 14 -26.19 25.37 15.78
N SER A 15 -26.51 24.30 16.49
CA SER A 15 -25.61 23.20 16.77
C SER A 15 -25.25 22.63 15.42
N ILE A 16 -24.15 23.12 14.86
CA ILE A 16 -23.52 22.54 13.68
C ILE A 16 -23.14 21.13 14.13
N LEU A 17 -24.04 20.17 13.89
CA LEU A 17 -23.66 18.77 13.97
C LEU A 17 -22.56 18.63 12.93
N PRO A 18 -21.35 18.19 13.31
CA PRO A 18 -20.37 17.83 12.30
C PRO A 18 -21.02 16.73 11.47
N SER A 19 -21.42 17.07 10.23
CA SER A 19 -21.84 16.08 9.26
C SER A 19 -20.58 15.26 8.99
N SER A 20 -20.46 14.14 9.70
CA SER A 20 -19.48 13.12 9.36
C SER A 20 -19.78 12.72 7.93
N ILE A 21 -18.96 13.21 6.99
CA ILE A 21 -18.90 12.65 5.65
C ILE A 21 -18.49 11.20 5.89
N GLY A 22 -19.46 10.29 5.79
CA GLY A 22 -19.23 8.88 5.99
C GLY A 22 -18.39 8.39 4.82
N ILE A 23 -17.10 8.18 5.07
CA ILE A 23 -16.24 7.47 4.12
C ILE A 23 -16.76 6.03 4.06
N VAL A 24 -17.25 5.62 2.89
CA VAL A 24 -17.71 4.24 2.67
C VAL A 24 -16.48 3.35 2.69
N GLN A 25 -16.31 2.60 3.79
CA GLN A 25 -15.24 1.62 3.89
C GLN A 25 -15.41 0.56 2.81
N SER A 26 -14.31 0.23 2.14
CA SER A 26 -14.29 -0.79 1.12
C SER A 26 -13.14 -1.76 1.42
N PRO A 27 -13.39 -3.09 1.32
CA PRO A 27 -12.33 -4.05 1.50
C PRO A 27 -11.26 -3.81 0.43
N PRO A 28 -9.98 -4.08 0.71
CA PRO A 28 -8.97 -3.96 -0.32
C PRO A 28 -9.34 -4.83 -1.54
N ARG A 29 -8.85 -4.49 -2.72
CA ARG A 29 -9.01 -5.26 -3.96
C ARG A 29 -7.77 -5.09 -4.81
N MET A 30 -7.25 -6.21 -5.31
CA MET A 30 -6.10 -6.20 -6.20
C MET A 30 -6.49 -5.68 -7.58
N ILE A 31 -5.76 -4.68 -8.06
CA ILE A 31 -5.92 -4.08 -9.39
C ILE A 31 -4.76 -4.47 -10.29
N LYS A 32 -3.55 -4.58 -9.73
CA LYS A 32 -2.40 -5.17 -10.41
C LYS A 32 -1.76 -6.23 -9.54
N GLN A 33 -1.32 -7.30 -10.19
CA GLN A 33 -0.66 -8.42 -9.56
C GLN A 33 0.46 -8.90 -10.51
N PRO A 34 1.50 -9.52 -9.96
CA PRO A 34 2.46 -10.24 -10.78
C PRO A 34 1.74 -11.37 -11.52
N PRO A 35 2.24 -11.77 -12.70
CA PRO A 35 1.76 -13.00 -13.33
C PRO A 35 1.93 -14.19 -12.37
N THR A 36 1.03 -15.17 -12.46
CA THR A 36 1.07 -16.39 -11.64
C THR A 36 2.14 -17.38 -12.07
N ASP A 37 2.74 -17.14 -13.24
CA ASP A 37 3.76 -18.00 -13.85
C ASP A 37 5.17 -17.41 -13.57
N GLU A 38 6.16 -17.80 -14.36
CA GLU A 38 7.54 -17.36 -14.20
C GLU A 38 7.74 -15.88 -14.55
N LEU A 39 8.47 -15.16 -13.69
CA LEU A 39 8.86 -13.78 -13.91
C LEU A 39 10.37 -13.69 -14.17
N LEU A 40 10.73 -13.28 -15.38
CA LEU A 40 12.12 -13.26 -15.83
C LEU A 40 12.79 -11.91 -15.55
N PHE A 41 14.04 -11.96 -15.10
CA PHE A 41 14.90 -10.80 -14.88
C PHE A 41 16.28 -11.04 -15.47
N GLN A 42 17.02 -9.95 -15.70
CA GLN A 42 18.39 -10.03 -16.18
C GLN A 42 19.35 -9.71 -15.05
N VAL A 43 20.22 -10.66 -14.74
CA VAL A 43 21.38 -10.46 -13.88
C VAL A 43 22.53 -9.92 -14.71
N LYS A 44 23.25 -8.95 -14.16
CA LYS A 44 24.46 -8.40 -14.77
C LYS A 44 25.53 -9.50 -14.86
N SER A 45 25.94 -9.86 -16.08
CA SER A 45 26.92 -10.93 -16.30
C SER A 45 28.34 -10.40 -16.52
N ARG A 46 28.46 -9.21 -17.13
CA ARG A 46 29.76 -8.59 -17.43
C ARG A 46 29.91 -7.25 -16.73
N GLN A 47 31.14 -6.87 -16.44
CA GLN A 47 31.44 -5.65 -15.68
C GLN A 47 31.05 -4.37 -16.42
N ASP A 48 31.07 -4.39 -17.76
CA ASP A 48 30.69 -3.30 -18.67
C ASP A 48 29.18 -3.17 -18.88
N GLU A 49 28.38 -4.14 -18.41
CA GLU A 49 26.92 -4.06 -18.45
C GLU A 49 26.38 -3.19 -17.30
N ASN A 50 25.28 -2.50 -17.56
CA ASN A 50 24.52 -1.81 -16.51
C ASN A 50 23.55 -2.79 -15.85
N ASP A 51 23.31 -2.58 -14.55
CA ASP A 51 22.23 -3.26 -13.84
C ASP A 51 20.90 -2.96 -14.52
N LYS A 52 20.06 -3.99 -14.69
CA LYS A 52 18.72 -3.85 -15.23
C LYS A 52 17.71 -4.03 -14.10
N PRO A 53 17.02 -2.95 -13.68
CA PRO A 53 16.05 -3.06 -12.62
C PRO A 53 14.92 -4.03 -12.97
N PHE A 54 14.46 -4.75 -11.97
CA PHE A 54 13.36 -5.69 -12.06
C PHE A 54 12.19 -5.19 -11.22
N ILE A 55 10.98 -5.25 -11.79
CA ILE A 55 9.77 -4.70 -11.18
C ILE A 55 8.75 -5.82 -11.04
N ILE A 56 8.29 -6.01 -9.81
CA ILE A 56 7.19 -6.91 -9.47
C ILE A 56 5.98 -6.02 -9.19
N GLU A 57 5.07 -5.89 -10.16
CA GLU A 57 3.91 -5.00 -10.04
C GLU A 57 2.87 -5.54 -9.06
N CYS A 58 2.47 -4.69 -8.10
CA CYS A 58 1.40 -5.01 -7.17
C CYS A 58 0.68 -3.71 -6.77
N GLU A 59 -0.62 -3.63 -7.03
CA GLU A 59 -1.45 -2.47 -6.70
C GLU A 59 -2.80 -2.95 -6.19
N ALA A 60 -3.24 -2.36 -5.08
CA ALA A 60 -4.54 -2.59 -4.48
C ALA A 60 -5.23 -1.25 -4.17
N GLU A 61 -6.55 -1.27 -4.25
CA GLU A 61 -7.43 -0.17 -3.86
C GLU A 61 -8.28 -0.62 -2.67
N GLY A 62 -8.62 0.30 -1.76
CA GLY A 62 -9.44 0.02 -0.59
C GLY A 62 -9.57 1.26 0.28
N GLU A 63 -10.51 1.20 1.23
CA GLU A 63 -10.74 2.28 2.18
C GLU A 63 -10.98 1.70 3.59
N PRO A 64 -10.04 1.87 4.54
CA PRO A 64 -8.81 2.67 4.44
C PRO A 64 -7.80 2.13 3.43
N ALA A 65 -6.85 2.99 3.04
CA ALA A 65 -5.81 2.65 2.07
C ALA A 65 -5.06 1.37 2.51
N PRO A 66 -4.83 0.41 1.59
CA PRO A 66 -4.27 -0.89 1.94
C PRO A 66 -2.80 -0.79 2.33
N MET A 67 -2.38 -1.68 3.23
CA MET A 67 -0.98 -1.92 3.55
C MET A 67 -0.47 -3.17 2.83
N TYR A 68 0.82 -3.20 2.52
CA TYR A 68 1.45 -4.30 1.79
C TYR A 68 2.55 -4.93 2.64
N ARG A 69 2.64 -6.26 2.59
CA ARG A 69 3.73 -7.05 3.14
C ARG A 69 4.21 -8.01 2.07
N TRP A 70 5.51 -8.15 1.92
CA TRP A 70 6.10 -9.14 1.02
C TRP A 70 6.50 -10.39 1.80
N GLU A 71 6.35 -11.53 1.14
CA GLU A 71 6.79 -12.82 1.60
C GLU A 71 7.68 -13.44 0.53
N LYS A 72 8.69 -14.17 0.99
CA LYS A 72 9.65 -14.85 0.15
C LYS A 72 9.67 -16.31 0.59
N ASN A 73 9.28 -17.20 -0.31
CA ASN A 73 9.13 -18.63 -0.03
C ASN A 73 8.19 -18.92 1.17
N GLY A 74 7.14 -18.11 1.33
CA GLY A 74 6.14 -18.24 2.39
C GLY A 74 6.50 -17.62 3.75
N GLU A 75 7.71 -17.06 3.89
CA GLU A 75 8.15 -16.37 5.10
C GLU A 75 8.13 -14.85 4.91
N PRO A 76 7.86 -14.05 5.96
CA PRO A 76 7.93 -12.59 5.89
C PRO A 76 9.27 -12.11 5.36
N TYR A 77 9.24 -11.24 4.35
CA TYR A 77 10.44 -10.70 3.73
C TYR A 77 10.67 -9.24 4.17
N ASP A 78 11.50 -9.07 5.21
CA ASP A 78 11.87 -7.77 5.79
C ASP A 78 12.98 -7.07 4.99
N TRP A 79 12.77 -6.89 3.69
CA TRP A 79 13.71 -6.28 2.75
C TRP A 79 14.24 -4.91 3.22
N GLN A 80 13.41 -4.12 3.91
CA GLN A 80 13.76 -2.78 4.39
C GLN A 80 14.97 -2.78 5.35
N VAL A 81 15.22 -3.89 6.03
CA VAL A 81 16.30 -4.01 7.02
C VAL A 81 17.59 -4.51 6.39
N TYR A 82 17.47 -5.36 5.36
CA TYR A 82 18.59 -6.19 4.89
C TYR A 82 18.99 -5.92 3.43
N ASP A 83 18.19 -5.21 2.64
CA ASP A 83 18.44 -5.05 1.20
C ASP A 83 18.14 -3.65 0.66
N GLU A 84 19.19 -2.83 0.57
CA GLU A 84 19.12 -1.47 0.02
C GLU A 84 18.85 -1.42 -1.49
N ARG A 85 18.98 -2.55 -2.20
CA ARG A 85 18.69 -2.61 -3.64
C ARG A 85 17.19 -2.59 -3.91
N ILE A 86 16.40 -2.91 -2.89
CA ILE A 86 14.97 -3.11 -2.98
C ILE A 86 14.26 -1.88 -2.46
N SER A 87 13.22 -1.46 -3.18
CA SER A 87 12.39 -0.33 -2.78
C SER A 87 10.92 -0.57 -3.11
N GLN A 88 10.07 0.08 -2.34
CA GLN A 88 8.62 0.09 -2.52
C GLN A 88 8.12 1.53 -2.38
N GLN A 89 7.21 1.94 -3.28
CA GLN A 89 6.59 3.25 -3.18
C GLN A 89 5.47 3.24 -2.13
N PRO A 90 5.31 4.31 -1.32
CA PRO A 90 4.22 4.41 -0.37
C PRO A 90 2.85 4.20 -1.03
N GLY A 91 2.00 3.39 -0.41
CA GLY A 91 0.65 3.09 -0.92
C GLY A 91 0.60 2.13 -2.10
N ARG A 92 1.74 1.59 -2.56
CA ARG A 92 1.81 0.60 -3.64
C ARG A 92 2.53 -0.64 -3.16
N GLY A 93 2.06 -1.79 -3.62
CA GLY A 93 2.72 -3.06 -3.39
C GLY A 93 3.97 -3.23 -4.24
N THR A 94 4.07 -2.53 -5.39
CA THR A 94 5.14 -2.70 -6.38
C THR A 94 6.54 -2.80 -5.76
N PHE A 95 7.21 -3.90 -6.04
CA PHE A 95 8.56 -4.19 -5.58
C PHE A 95 9.57 -3.89 -6.68
N LEU A 96 10.49 -2.97 -6.43
CA LEU A 96 11.56 -2.59 -7.35
C LEU A 96 12.89 -3.13 -6.84
N ILE A 97 13.49 -4.05 -7.58
CA ILE A 97 14.83 -4.58 -7.33
C ILE A 97 15.78 -3.91 -8.33
N THR A 98 16.59 -2.96 -7.86
CA THR A 98 17.47 -2.16 -8.74
C THR A 98 18.64 -2.94 -9.33
N LYS A 99 19.12 -3.96 -8.61
CA LYS A 99 20.25 -4.80 -9.02
C LYS A 99 19.94 -6.28 -8.76
N PRO A 100 19.18 -6.95 -9.64
CA PRO A 100 18.88 -8.38 -9.50
C PRO A 100 20.16 -9.22 -9.53
N ARG A 101 20.16 -10.32 -8.79
CA ARG A 101 21.26 -11.28 -8.61
C ARG A 101 20.73 -12.70 -8.79
N ASP A 102 21.66 -13.65 -8.87
CA ASP A 102 21.30 -15.05 -9.04
C ASP A 102 20.65 -15.64 -7.78
N GLU A 103 20.81 -15.00 -6.62
CA GLU A 103 20.16 -15.45 -5.38
C GLU A 103 18.64 -15.33 -5.42
N GLU A 104 18.08 -14.43 -6.24
CA GLU A 104 16.63 -14.32 -6.42
C GLU A 104 16.04 -15.41 -7.34
N ILE A 105 16.88 -16.24 -7.97
CA ILE A 105 16.42 -17.28 -8.90
C ILE A 105 15.74 -18.42 -8.12
N GLY A 106 14.54 -18.78 -8.57
CA GLY A 106 13.74 -19.86 -7.97
C GLY A 106 13.05 -19.47 -6.67
N GLU A 107 13.17 -18.21 -6.25
CA GLU A 107 12.45 -17.67 -5.11
C GLU A 107 11.06 -17.22 -5.52
N ILE A 108 10.07 -17.61 -4.72
CA ILE A 108 8.68 -17.20 -4.92
C ILE A 108 8.42 -15.99 -4.04
N PHE A 109 8.17 -14.85 -4.67
CA PHE A 109 7.72 -13.64 -3.99
C PHE A 109 6.21 -13.57 -4.03
N ASP A 110 5.60 -13.52 -2.85
CA ASP A 110 4.18 -13.27 -2.68
C ASP A 110 3.97 -11.98 -1.89
N TYR A 111 2.80 -11.39 -2.00
CA TYR A 111 2.44 -10.21 -1.25
C TYR A 111 1.12 -10.44 -0.52
N ARG A 112 1.06 -9.93 0.71
CA ARG A 112 -0.16 -9.87 1.51
C ARG A 112 -0.60 -8.43 1.66
N ARG A 113 -1.87 -8.24 1.40
CA ARG A 113 -2.64 -7.03 1.72
C ARG A 113 -3.14 -7.14 3.15
N VAL A 114 -2.86 -6.12 3.96
CA VAL A 114 -3.27 -6.03 5.37
C VAL A 114 -4.18 -4.83 5.55
#